data_AF-A0A0F9D0K5-F1
#
_entry.id   AF-A0A0F9D0K5-F1
#
_cell.length_a   1.000
_cell.length_b   1.000
_cell.length_c   1.000
_cell.angle_alpha   90.00
_cell.angle_beta   90.00
_cell.angle_gamma   90.00
#
_symmetry.space_group_name_H-M   'P 1'
#
loop_
_entity.id
_entity.type
_entity.pdbx_description
1 polymer ?
#
loop_
_entity_poly.entity_id
_entity_poly.type
_entity_poly.pdbx_seq_one_letter_code
_entity_poly.pdbx_strand_id
1 'polypeptide(L)'
;MATQPKDYDTVTQDIVRWLDATRYQGDQGEAGLWSYGVQSHKPWAVEASALAVLTLQNIRQLGSVGELDAITRTIQSRQEPDTGLFKDPLIGEADKTSDRLSWEHIWHHHTGVCVQALAALEAKPLYPMPRQAFADFETIDVDEWTLGLDWTIPWTTGEHWAKAVNAYRMDRNLLEPDDLDTTLLKAFATMETRILNPENGMPDLRGCDLAYQRVTGLFKLMFAYVPFGRDLPNPEKAIDYILSVQREDGPFDIGGMGPNGDAIWALKHLSDQLDDRYRMSDIIDAGRRLNRYLIENHQKPDGGFSYNPDVCWETHNTIKVADLLPQGDPVGTLWASWCFRCVHE
;
A
#
# COMPACT_ATOMS: atom_id res chain seq x y z
N MET A 1 5.30 -0.63 -35.62
CA MET A 1 4.62 0.67 -35.49
C MET A 1 4.34 0.85 -34.01
N ALA A 2 4.95 1.84 -33.36
CA ALA A 2 4.61 2.13 -31.96
C ALA A 2 3.20 2.70 -31.91
N THR A 3 2.30 2.04 -31.19
CA THR A 3 0.97 2.58 -30.87
C THR A 3 1.15 3.88 -30.08
N GLN A 4 0.35 4.91 -30.39
CA GLN A 4 0.34 6.11 -29.55
C GLN A 4 0.03 5.71 -28.09
N PRO A 5 0.71 6.29 -27.09
CA PRO A 5 0.38 6.04 -25.69
C PRO A 5 -1.09 6.38 -25.44
N LYS A 6 -1.80 5.50 -24.71
CA LYS A 6 -3.15 5.82 -24.24
C LYS A 6 -3.08 7.08 -23.38
N ASP A 7 -4.06 7.98 -23.54
CA ASP A 7 -4.21 9.10 -22.61
C ASP A 7 -4.79 8.62 -21.26
N TYR A 8 -4.66 9.48 -20.25
CA TYR A 8 -5.07 9.18 -18.87
C TYR A 8 -6.58 8.92 -18.74
N ASP A 9 -7.40 9.63 -19.52
CA ASP A 9 -8.85 9.49 -19.50
C ASP A 9 -9.28 8.10 -20.02
N THR A 10 -8.64 7.64 -21.09
CA THR A 10 -8.87 6.30 -21.65
C THR A 10 -8.49 5.21 -20.64
N VAL A 11 -7.34 5.35 -19.97
CA VAL A 11 -6.90 4.40 -18.93
C VAL A 11 -7.88 4.38 -17.74
N THR A 12 -8.37 5.54 -17.32
CA THR A 12 -9.35 5.65 -16.24
C THR A 12 -10.66 4.94 -16.60
N GLN A 13 -11.15 5.11 -17.84
CA GLN A 13 -12.35 4.41 -18.32
C GLN A 13 -12.15 2.89 -18.41
N ASP A 14 -10.96 2.44 -18.83
CA ASP A 14 -10.60 1.01 -18.82
C ASP A 14 -10.68 0.42 -17.39
N ILE A 15 -10.12 1.13 -16.41
CA ILE A 15 -10.15 0.70 -14.99
C ILE A 15 -11.59 0.62 -14.46
N VAL A 16 -12.44 1.61 -14.75
CA VAL A 16 -13.85 1.60 -14.32
C VAL A 16 -14.59 0.39 -14.90
N ARG A 17 -14.41 0.11 -16.20
CA ARG A 17 -15.02 -1.08 -16.83
C ARG A 17 -14.53 -2.39 -16.20
N TRP A 18 -13.25 -2.47 -15.86
CA TRP A 18 -12.69 -3.63 -15.17
C TRP A 18 -13.28 -3.80 -13.76
N LEU A 19 -13.45 -2.70 -13.01
CA LEU A 19 -14.09 -2.72 -11.70
C LEU A 19 -15.55 -3.14 -11.78
N ASP A 20 -16.29 -2.71 -12.80
CA ASP A 20 -17.67 -3.16 -13.03
C ASP A 20 -17.73 -4.67 -13.32
N ALA A 21 -16.77 -5.19 -14.11
CA ALA A 21 -16.69 -6.60 -14.44
C ALA A 21 -16.28 -7.50 -13.27
N THR A 22 -15.60 -6.97 -12.26
CA THR A 22 -15.16 -7.70 -11.05
C THR A 22 -16.10 -7.50 -9.86
N ARG A 23 -17.12 -6.65 -10.00
CA ARG A 23 -18.15 -6.40 -8.99
C ARG A 23 -19.07 -7.62 -8.85
N TYR A 24 -19.29 -8.05 -7.61
CA TYR A 24 -20.15 -9.18 -7.29
C TYR A 24 -21.63 -8.83 -7.52
N GLN A 25 -22.34 -9.69 -8.25
CA GLN A 25 -23.75 -9.50 -8.67
C GLN A 25 -24.70 -10.58 -8.08
N GLY A 26 -24.36 -11.17 -6.93
CA GLY A 26 -25.12 -12.29 -6.39
C GLY A 26 -26.50 -11.94 -5.83
N ASP A 27 -27.35 -12.97 -5.71
CA ASP A 27 -28.77 -12.89 -5.34
C ASP A 27 -29.07 -12.22 -3.98
N GLN A 28 -28.07 -12.06 -3.12
CA GLN A 28 -28.23 -11.45 -1.79
C GLN A 28 -28.12 -9.93 -1.77
N GLY A 29 -27.78 -9.28 -2.89
CA GLY A 29 -27.84 -7.81 -3.01
C GLY A 29 -26.88 -7.05 -2.07
N GLU A 30 -25.81 -7.69 -1.59
CA GLU A 30 -24.75 -6.99 -0.86
C GLU A 30 -23.99 -6.09 -1.84
N ALA A 31 -24.37 -4.82 -1.90
CA ALA A 31 -23.67 -3.82 -2.69
C ALA A 31 -22.25 -3.61 -2.16
N GLY A 32 -21.34 -3.25 -3.07
CA GLY A 32 -19.98 -2.87 -2.71
C GLY A 32 -19.00 -4.00 -2.50
N LEU A 33 -19.25 -5.15 -3.12
CA LEU A 33 -18.33 -6.29 -3.10
C LEU A 33 -17.63 -6.45 -4.46
N TRP A 34 -16.31 -6.64 -4.41
CA TRP A 34 -15.45 -6.94 -5.55
C TRP A 34 -14.64 -8.20 -5.30
N SER A 35 -14.29 -8.88 -6.40
CA SER A 35 -13.40 -10.05 -6.41
C SER A 35 -11.95 -9.66 -6.72
N TYR A 36 -11.01 -10.59 -6.57
CA TYR A 36 -9.59 -10.38 -6.94
C TYR A 36 -9.32 -10.42 -8.46
N GLY A 37 -10.37 -10.54 -9.28
CA GLY A 37 -10.29 -10.62 -10.73
C GLY A 37 -11.49 -11.35 -11.30
N VAL A 38 -11.71 -11.23 -12.61
CA VAL A 38 -12.89 -11.81 -13.29
C VAL A 38 -12.99 -13.33 -13.07
N GLN A 39 -11.84 -14.01 -13.00
CA GLN A 39 -11.74 -15.45 -12.76
C GLN A 39 -11.20 -15.80 -11.36
N SER A 40 -11.53 -15.00 -10.35
CA SER A 40 -11.18 -15.24 -8.95
C SER A 40 -11.79 -16.53 -8.40
N HIS A 41 -11.09 -17.23 -7.50
CA HIS A 41 -11.59 -18.43 -6.81
C HIS A 41 -12.72 -18.09 -5.84
N LYS A 42 -12.67 -16.89 -5.26
CA LYS A 42 -13.69 -16.36 -4.36
C LYS A 42 -14.57 -15.37 -5.12
N PRO A 43 -15.91 -15.42 -4.93
CA PRO A 43 -16.84 -14.52 -5.63
C PRO A 43 -16.65 -13.04 -5.26
N TRP A 44 -16.05 -12.78 -4.09
CA TRP A 44 -15.67 -11.46 -3.61
C TRP A 44 -14.61 -11.59 -2.52
N ALA A 45 -14.01 -10.47 -2.12
CA ALA A 45 -13.18 -10.34 -0.93
C ALA A 45 -13.29 -8.94 -0.33
N VAL A 46 -13.26 -8.82 0.99
CA VAL A 46 -13.36 -7.53 1.69
C VAL A 46 -12.20 -6.62 1.32
N GLU A 47 -10.99 -7.15 1.25
CA GLU A 47 -9.81 -6.38 0.89
C GLU A 47 -9.86 -5.96 -0.58
N ALA A 48 -10.23 -6.85 -1.51
CA ALA A 48 -10.45 -6.49 -2.91
C ALA A 48 -11.48 -5.36 -3.06
N SER A 49 -12.54 -5.38 -2.25
CA SER A 49 -13.56 -4.32 -2.20
C SER A 49 -13.01 -2.99 -1.69
N ALA A 50 -12.18 -3.02 -0.64
CA ALA A 50 -11.49 -1.84 -0.13
C ALA A 50 -10.49 -1.27 -1.16
N LEU A 51 -9.72 -2.14 -1.85
CA LEU A 51 -8.82 -1.74 -2.93
C LEU A 51 -9.59 -1.12 -4.12
N ALA A 52 -10.78 -1.63 -4.45
CA ALA A 52 -11.65 -1.05 -5.47
C ALA A 52 -12.07 0.39 -5.11
N VAL A 53 -12.50 0.63 -3.86
CA VAL A 53 -12.83 1.97 -3.35
C VAL A 53 -11.64 2.92 -3.49
N LEU A 54 -10.45 2.49 -3.06
CA LEU A 54 -9.23 3.29 -3.15
C LEU A 54 -8.82 3.57 -4.62
N THR A 55 -8.99 2.58 -5.49
CA THR A 55 -8.73 2.73 -6.92
C THR A 55 -9.67 3.79 -7.53
N LEU A 56 -10.96 3.71 -7.23
CA LEU A 56 -11.95 4.69 -7.68
C LEU A 56 -11.67 6.09 -7.13
N GLN A 57 -11.22 6.19 -5.87
CA GLN A 57 -10.80 7.46 -5.28
C GLN A 57 -9.60 8.06 -6.03
N ASN A 58 -8.58 7.26 -6.34
CA ASN A 58 -7.37 7.74 -7.02
C ASN A 58 -7.65 8.25 -8.44
N ILE A 59 -8.53 7.59 -9.17
CA ILE A 59 -8.95 8.02 -10.52
C ILE A 59 -10.10 9.04 -10.48
N ARG A 60 -10.50 9.52 -9.29
CA ARG A 60 -11.58 10.50 -9.07
C ARG A 60 -12.94 10.06 -9.62
N GLN A 61 -13.23 8.76 -9.55
CA GLN A 61 -14.49 8.13 -9.98
C GLN A 61 -15.27 7.50 -8.82
N LEU A 62 -14.90 7.73 -7.56
CA LEU A 62 -15.62 7.13 -6.42
C LEU A 62 -17.12 7.45 -6.41
N GLY A 63 -17.52 8.67 -6.79
CA GLY A 63 -18.94 9.03 -6.89
C GLY A 63 -19.71 8.34 -8.02
N SER A 64 -19.03 7.67 -8.97
CA SER A 64 -19.67 7.07 -10.15
C SER A 64 -20.37 5.74 -9.87
N VAL A 65 -19.94 4.99 -8.83
CA VAL A 65 -20.47 3.64 -8.56
C VAL A 65 -21.85 3.63 -7.89
N GLY A 66 -22.32 4.78 -7.40
CA GLY A 66 -23.52 4.88 -6.57
C GLY A 66 -23.39 4.14 -5.24
N GLU A 67 -24.44 4.16 -4.42
CA GLU A 67 -24.59 3.28 -3.25
C GLU A 67 -23.47 3.34 -2.19
N LEU A 68 -22.75 4.47 -2.08
CA LEU A 68 -21.61 4.63 -1.16
C LEU A 68 -21.92 4.19 0.28
N ASP A 69 -23.11 4.54 0.78
CA ASP A 69 -23.57 4.13 2.11
C ASP A 69 -23.66 2.60 2.27
N ALA A 70 -24.06 1.88 1.21
CA ALA A 70 -24.14 0.43 1.23
C ALA A 70 -22.73 -0.18 1.20
N ILE A 71 -21.83 0.34 0.36
CA ILE A 71 -20.41 -0.06 0.33
C ILE A 71 -19.77 0.12 1.71
N THR A 72 -19.99 1.29 2.33
CA THR A 72 -19.53 1.61 3.69
C THR A 72 -20.01 0.57 4.70
N ARG A 73 -21.32 0.29 4.73
CA ARG A 73 -21.90 -0.71 5.65
C ARG A 73 -21.33 -2.10 5.40
N THR A 74 -21.13 -2.48 4.14
CA THR A 74 -20.55 -3.78 3.77
C THR A 74 -19.14 -3.91 4.33
N ILE A 75 -18.25 -2.94 4.10
CA ILE A 75 -16.88 -2.98 4.65
C ILE A 75 -16.91 -2.97 6.18
N GLN A 76 -17.69 -2.08 6.80
CA GLN A 76 -17.86 -1.99 8.25
C GLN A 76 -18.33 -3.30 8.89
N SER A 77 -19.24 -4.04 8.24
CA SER A 77 -19.77 -5.31 8.74
C SER A 77 -18.74 -6.42 8.86
N ARG A 78 -17.55 -6.25 8.26
CA ARG A 78 -16.44 -7.20 8.33
C ARG A 78 -15.46 -6.91 9.48
N GLN A 79 -15.70 -5.85 10.24
CA GLN A 79 -14.93 -5.56 11.44
C GLN A 79 -15.41 -6.42 12.61
N GLU A 80 -14.50 -7.14 13.25
CA GLU A 80 -14.80 -7.91 14.45
C GLU A 80 -14.87 -7.00 15.69
N PRO A 81 -15.91 -7.11 16.54
CA PRO A 81 -16.06 -6.28 17.74
C PRO A 81 -14.93 -6.46 18.76
N ASP A 82 -14.46 -7.69 18.96
CA ASP A 82 -13.54 -8.03 20.04
C ASP A 82 -12.09 -7.64 19.73
N THR A 83 -11.70 -7.72 18.45
CA THR A 83 -10.32 -7.50 18.02
C THR A 83 -10.14 -6.17 17.29
N GLY A 84 -11.22 -5.59 16.75
CA GLY A 84 -11.17 -4.43 15.87
C GLY A 84 -10.64 -4.73 14.47
N LEU A 85 -10.25 -5.98 14.18
CA LEU A 85 -9.69 -6.39 12.89
C LEU A 85 -10.79 -6.55 11.85
N PHE A 86 -10.47 -6.22 10.58
CA PHE A 86 -11.33 -6.54 9.44
C PHE A 86 -10.94 -7.91 8.88
N LYS A 87 -11.84 -8.88 9.01
CA LYS A 87 -11.60 -10.25 8.53
C LYS A 87 -12.53 -10.61 7.39
N ASP A 88 -11.99 -11.35 6.43
CA ASP A 88 -12.76 -11.89 5.33
C ASP A 88 -13.35 -13.25 5.74
N PRO A 89 -14.67 -13.42 5.75
CA PRO A 89 -15.28 -14.70 6.14
C PRO A 89 -15.02 -15.82 5.12
N LEU A 90 -14.54 -15.49 3.91
CA LEU A 90 -14.22 -16.46 2.88
C LEU A 90 -12.76 -16.94 2.92
N ILE A 91 -11.92 -16.37 3.79
CA ILE A 91 -10.51 -16.75 3.92
C ILE A 91 -10.33 -17.62 5.17
N GLY A 92 -9.74 -18.80 5.00
CA GLY A 92 -9.37 -19.71 6.09
C GLY A 92 -8.02 -20.41 5.86
N GLU A 93 -7.70 -21.37 6.72
CA GLU A 93 -6.43 -22.11 6.69
C GLU A 93 -6.14 -22.79 5.35
N ALA A 94 -7.18 -23.29 4.67
CA ALA A 94 -7.02 -23.94 3.37
C ALA A 94 -6.54 -22.99 2.25
N ASP A 95 -6.70 -21.68 2.44
CA ASP A 95 -6.26 -20.67 1.47
C ASP A 95 -4.81 -20.23 1.69
N LYS A 96 -4.22 -20.53 2.85
CA LYS A 96 -2.87 -20.11 3.19
C LYS A 96 -1.85 -20.99 2.47
N THR A 97 -1.01 -20.37 1.65
CA THR A 97 -0.04 -21.05 0.77
C THR A 97 1.35 -21.23 1.38
N SER A 98 1.67 -20.48 2.43
CA SER A 98 2.96 -20.58 3.14
C SER A 98 2.91 -19.92 4.52
N ASP A 99 3.87 -20.26 5.38
CA ASP A 99 4.03 -19.65 6.71
C ASP A 99 4.92 -18.41 6.74
N ARG A 100 5.25 -17.84 5.56
CA ARG A 100 6.06 -16.63 5.46
C ARG A 100 5.45 -15.46 6.23
N LEU A 101 4.12 -15.35 6.24
CA LEU A 101 3.38 -14.32 6.98
C LEU A 101 2.47 -14.99 8.01
N SER A 102 2.42 -14.42 9.21
CA SER A 102 1.49 -14.83 10.27
C SER A 102 0.08 -14.37 9.96
N TRP A 103 -0.93 -15.01 10.58
CA TRP A 103 -2.31 -14.52 10.51
C TRP A 103 -2.49 -13.11 11.04
N GLU A 104 -1.74 -12.76 12.10
CA GLU A 104 -1.67 -11.39 12.60
C GLU A 104 -1.25 -10.43 11.48
N HIS A 105 -0.18 -10.74 10.75
CA HIS A 105 0.27 -9.91 9.64
C HIS A 105 -0.81 -9.71 8.57
N ILE A 106 -1.46 -10.80 8.15
CA ILE A 106 -2.50 -10.79 7.11
C ILE A 106 -3.67 -9.92 7.54
N TRP A 107 -4.19 -10.11 8.76
CA TRP A 107 -5.35 -9.36 9.24
C TRP A 107 -5.03 -7.90 9.53
N HIS A 108 -3.83 -7.57 10.02
CA HIS A 108 -3.41 -6.18 10.15
C HIS A 108 -3.22 -5.49 8.80
N HIS A 109 -2.80 -6.22 7.75
CA HIS A 109 -2.76 -5.68 6.39
C HIS A 109 -4.18 -5.36 5.88
N HIS A 110 -5.09 -6.35 5.92
CA HIS A 110 -6.50 -6.16 5.56
C HIS A 110 -7.13 -4.97 6.30
N THR A 111 -6.92 -4.92 7.60
CA THR A 111 -7.42 -3.85 8.48
C THR A 111 -6.95 -2.48 8.03
N GLY A 112 -5.66 -2.32 7.68
CA GLY A 112 -5.12 -1.06 7.18
C GLY A 112 -5.78 -0.61 5.87
N VAL A 113 -5.97 -1.53 4.91
CA VAL A 113 -6.61 -1.23 3.62
C VAL A 113 -8.09 -0.85 3.82
N CYS A 114 -8.82 -1.58 4.66
CA CYS A 114 -10.22 -1.28 4.97
C CYS A 114 -10.40 0.08 5.63
N VAL A 115 -9.53 0.46 6.57
CA VAL A 115 -9.57 1.78 7.21
C VAL A 115 -9.35 2.90 6.20
N GLN A 116 -8.38 2.75 5.30
CA GLN A 116 -8.14 3.74 4.24
C GLN A 116 -9.35 3.88 3.32
N ALA A 117 -9.98 2.76 2.94
CA ALA A 117 -11.19 2.77 2.12
C ALA A 117 -12.36 3.46 2.85
N LEU A 118 -12.55 3.19 4.15
CA LEU A 118 -13.56 3.89 4.95
C LEU A 118 -13.28 5.39 5.03
N ALA A 119 -12.03 5.81 5.19
CA ALA A 119 -11.67 7.22 5.17
C ALA A 119 -11.99 7.89 3.81
N ALA A 120 -11.73 7.20 2.68
CA ALA A 120 -12.10 7.67 1.35
C ALA A 120 -13.64 7.79 1.17
N LEU A 121 -14.41 6.96 1.88
CA LEU A 121 -15.87 7.00 1.95
C LEU A 121 -16.41 7.97 3.02
N GLU A 122 -15.55 8.79 3.63
CA GLU A 122 -15.89 9.70 4.73
C GLU A 122 -16.52 9.00 5.95
N ALA A 123 -16.18 7.72 6.14
CA ALA A 123 -16.68 6.86 7.20
C ALA A 123 -15.58 6.47 8.20
N LYS A 124 -16.00 5.89 9.33
CA LYS A 124 -15.10 5.38 10.38
C LYS A 124 -15.36 3.90 10.65
N PRO A 125 -14.39 3.15 11.19
CA PRO A 125 -14.64 1.83 11.75
C PRO A 125 -15.77 1.85 12.79
N LEU A 126 -16.50 0.73 12.92
CA LEU A 126 -17.58 0.58 13.91
C LEU A 126 -17.05 0.33 15.33
N TYR A 127 -15.94 -0.38 15.42
CA TYR A 127 -15.31 -0.78 16.67
C TYR A 127 -13.92 -0.15 16.81
N PRO A 128 -13.38 -0.02 18.02
CA PRO A 128 -12.01 0.44 18.23
C PRO A 128 -11.01 -0.38 17.42
N MET A 129 -10.00 0.30 16.87
CA MET A 129 -8.91 -0.38 16.15
C MET A 129 -8.02 -1.19 17.10
N PRO A 130 -7.28 -2.19 16.59
CA PRO A 130 -6.33 -2.94 17.39
C PRO A 130 -5.32 -2.00 18.07
N ARG A 131 -5.20 -2.16 19.39
CA ARG A 131 -4.32 -1.35 20.26
C ARG A 131 -2.88 -1.85 20.29
N GLN A 132 -2.65 -3.06 19.80
CA GLN A 132 -1.35 -3.69 19.73
C GLN A 132 -1.20 -4.38 18.36
N ALA A 133 0.02 -4.39 17.84
CA ALA A 133 0.40 -5.08 16.61
C ALA A 133 1.89 -5.41 16.66
N PHE A 134 2.27 -6.69 16.55
CA PHE A 134 3.65 -7.22 16.56
C PHE A 134 4.47 -7.01 17.84
N ALA A 135 4.22 -5.95 18.60
CA ALA A 135 4.93 -5.58 19.80
C ALA A 135 4.04 -4.80 20.76
N ASP A 136 4.30 -4.98 22.06
CA ASP A 136 3.70 -4.22 23.14
C ASP A 136 4.74 -3.24 23.71
N PHE A 137 4.67 -1.99 23.25
CA PHE A 137 5.61 -0.93 23.62
C PHE A 137 5.54 -0.53 25.10
N GLU A 138 4.51 -0.95 25.85
CA GLU A 138 4.44 -0.72 27.30
C GLU A 138 5.32 -1.70 28.09
N THR A 139 5.64 -2.86 27.52
CA THR A 139 6.32 -3.96 28.24
C THR A 139 7.71 -4.31 27.71
N ILE A 140 8.10 -3.77 26.56
CA ILE A 140 9.40 -4.02 25.93
C ILE A 140 10.30 -2.78 25.93
N ASP A 141 11.62 -2.99 25.81
CA ASP A 141 12.51 -1.90 25.42
C ASP A 141 12.41 -1.68 23.90
N VAL A 142 11.82 -0.54 23.51
CA VAL A 142 11.58 -0.21 22.10
C VAL A 142 12.86 -0.05 21.26
N ASP A 143 13.99 0.32 21.88
CA ASP A 143 15.27 0.40 21.17
C ASP A 143 15.80 -0.99 20.87
N GLU A 144 15.83 -1.86 21.89
CA GLU A 144 16.31 -3.23 21.74
C GLU A 144 15.43 -4.01 20.76
N TRP A 145 14.11 -3.82 20.84
CA TRP A 145 13.17 -4.41 19.90
C TRP A 145 13.40 -3.91 18.48
N THR A 146 13.45 -2.58 18.28
CA THR A 146 13.69 -1.99 16.95
C THR A 146 15.00 -2.51 16.35
N LEU A 147 16.09 -2.53 17.12
CA LEU A 147 17.39 -3.01 16.67
C LEU A 147 17.47 -4.52 16.44
N GLY A 148 16.60 -5.28 17.11
CA GLY A 148 16.51 -6.73 17.04
C GLY A 148 15.73 -7.26 15.83
N LEU A 149 15.00 -6.40 15.11
CA LEU A 149 14.31 -6.80 13.88
C LEU A 149 15.29 -7.11 12.73
N ASP A 150 14.85 -7.91 11.76
CA ASP A 150 15.65 -8.27 10.59
C ASP A 150 15.68 -7.15 9.54
N TRP A 151 16.58 -6.20 9.72
CA TRP A 151 16.78 -5.07 8.80
C TRP A 151 17.54 -5.43 7.52
N THR A 152 17.84 -6.72 7.27
CA THR A 152 18.30 -7.15 5.95
C THR A 152 17.14 -7.20 4.94
N ILE A 153 15.89 -7.18 5.42
CA ILE A 153 14.65 -7.12 4.65
C ILE A 153 13.73 -5.94 5.06
N PRO A 154 14.16 -4.68 4.90
CA PRO A 154 13.45 -3.50 5.38
C PRO A 154 11.99 -3.36 4.93
N TRP A 155 11.58 -3.94 3.79
CA TRP A 155 10.17 -3.96 3.39
C TRP A 155 9.30 -4.60 4.49
N THR A 156 9.56 -5.86 4.83
CA THR A 156 8.71 -6.58 5.80
C THR A 156 8.89 -6.01 7.21
N THR A 157 10.14 -5.76 7.58
CA THR A 157 10.49 -5.25 8.91
C THR A 157 9.97 -3.85 9.17
N GLY A 158 10.07 -2.95 8.19
CA GLY A 158 9.53 -1.60 8.26
C GLY A 158 8.01 -1.59 8.42
N GLU A 159 7.30 -2.54 7.79
CA GLU A 159 5.86 -2.68 7.96
C GLU A 159 5.47 -3.08 9.39
N HIS A 160 6.17 -4.05 9.98
CA HIS A 160 5.91 -4.47 11.36
C HIS A 160 6.18 -3.33 12.33
N TRP A 161 7.31 -2.64 12.16
CA TRP A 161 7.68 -1.49 12.96
C TRP A 161 6.64 -0.36 12.88
N ALA A 162 6.24 0.03 11.67
CA ALA A 162 5.27 1.11 11.48
C ALA A 162 3.88 0.74 12.02
N LYS A 163 3.47 -0.53 11.93
CA LYS A 163 2.21 -1.01 12.53
C LYS A 163 2.25 -1.02 14.05
N ALA A 164 3.36 -1.43 14.67
CA ALA A 164 3.53 -1.37 16.13
C ALA A 164 3.45 0.09 16.64
N VAL A 165 4.17 1.01 15.99
CA VAL A 165 4.13 2.45 16.29
C VAL A 165 2.71 3.00 16.18
N ASN A 166 2.00 2.71 15.09
CA ASN A 166 0.64 3.19 14.89
C ASN A 166 -0.36 2.57 15.89
N ALA A 167 -0.24 1.29 16.22
CA ALA A 167 -1.10 0.66 17.22
C ALA A 167 -0.92 1.30 18.61
N TYR A 168 0.34 1.50 19.02
CA TYR A 168 0.67 2.19 20.27
C TYR A 168 0.12 3.63 20.30
N ARG A 169 0.31 4.38 19.21
CA ARG A 169 -0.25 5.73 19.05
C ARG A 169 -1.76 5.74 19.30
N MET A 170 -2.48 4.79 18.69
CA MET A 170 -3.94 4.71 18.81
C MET A 170 -4.38 4.35 20.23
N ASP A 171 -3.69 3.41 20.89
CA ASP A 171 -4.02 3.02 22.27
C ASP A 171 -3.83 4.18 23.26
N ARG A 172 -2.77 4.97 23.06
CA ARG A 172 -2.44 6.15 23.88
C ARG A 172 -3.23 7.40 23.49
N ASN A 173 -4.09 7.31 22.47
CA ASN A 173 -4.87 8.42 21.91
C ASN A 173 -3.99 9.62 21.48
N LEU A 174 -2.80 9.33 20.94
CA LEU A 174 -1.82 10.33 20.49
C LEU A 174 -2.12 10.76 19.05
N LEU A 175 -3.31 11.31 18.80
CA LEU A 175 -3.84 11.45 17.44
C LEU A 175 -3.48 12.76 16.73
N GLU A 176 -2.94 13.74 17.45
CA GLU A 176 -2.50 15.00 16.84
C GLU A 176 -1.09 14.85 16.23
N PRO A 177 -0.75 15.64 15.19
CA PRO A 177 0.64 15.80 14.77
C PRO A 177 1.52 16.22 15.96
N ASP A 178 2.78 15.79 15.96
CA ASP A 178 3.77 16.03 17.04
C ASP A 178 3.45 15.44 18.42
N ASP A 179 2.35 14.68 18.58
CA ASP A 179 2.00 14.05 19.85
C ASP A 179 2.84 12.79 20.08
N LEU A 180 4.07 12.99 20.54
CA LEU A 180 5.05 11.95 20.81
C LEU A 180 5.36 11.87 22.31
N ASP A 181 5.09 10.72 22.91
CA ASP A 181 5.59 10.43 24.25
C ASP A 181 7.06 9.99 24.23
N THR A 182 7.62 9.75 25.41
CA THR A 182 9.03 9.33 25.53
C THR A 182 9.33 8.00 24.81
N THR A 183 8.37 7.09 24.76
CA THR A 183 8.52 5.79 24.09
C THR A 183 8.62 5.97 22.57
N LEU A 184 7.73 6.76 21.98
CA LEU A 184 7.76 7.04 20.56
C LEU A 184 8.96 7.90 20.16
N LEU A 185 9.34 8.89 20.96
CA LEU A 185 10.57 9.67 20.73
C LEU A 185 11.80 8.77 20.69
N LYS A 186 11.88 7.79 21.59
CA LYS A 186 12.96 6.80 21.64
C LYS A 186 12.93 5.89 20.39
N ALA A 187 11.76 5.39 19.98
CA ALA A 187 11.59 4.59 18.77
C ALA A 187 12.05 5.32 17.49
N PHE A 188 11.61 6.57 17.30
CA PHE A 188 12.01 7.39 16.16
C PHE A 188 13.50 7.75 16.20
N ALA A 189 14.04 8.10 17.36
CA ALA A 189 15.48 8.37 17.50
C ALA A 189 16.34 7.15 17.10
N THR A 190 15.93 5.95 17.49
CA THR A 190 16.61 4.71 17.07
C THR A 190 16.49 4.45 15.58
N MET A 191 15.31 4.66 14.99
CA MET A 191 15.12 4.57 13.54
C MET A 191 16.09 5.49 12.80
N GLU A 192 16.14 6.75 13.20
CA GLU A 192 16.87 7.81 12.48
C GLU A 192 18.38 7.71 12.64
N THR A 193 18.85 7.23 13.78
CA THR A 193 20.30 7.21 14.07
C THR A 193 20.94 5.85 13.83
N ARG A 194 20.16 4.76 13.81
CA ARG A 194 20.69 3.38 13.77
C ARG A 194 20.16 2.53 12.62
N ILE A 195 19.08 2.93 11.95
CA ILE A 195 18.49 2.19 10.83
C ILE A 195 18.62 2.97 9.52
N LEU A 196 18.21 4.25 9.51
CA LEU A 196 18.30 5.12 8.35
C LEU A 196 19.74 5.57 8.10
N ASN A 197 20.22 5.36 6.88
CA ASN A 197 21.58 5.70 6.48
C ASN A 197 21.64 7.17 6.03
N PRO A 198 22.43 8.02 6.69
CA PRO A 198 22.51 9.44 6.36
C PRO A 198 23.12 9.72 4.99
N GLU A 199 23.83 8.77 4.38
CA GLU A 199 24.47 8.97 3.07
C GLU A 199 23.47 8.87 1.91
N ASN A 200 22.38 8.12 2.09
CA ASN A 200 21.40 7.84 1.02
C ASN A 200 19.92 7.95 1.46
N GLY A 201 19.64 8.21 2.74
CA GLY A 201 18.29 8.30 3.31
C GLY A 201 17.51 6.98 3.40
N MET A 202 18.14 5.83 3.16
CA MET A 202 17.49 4.51 3.12
C MET A 202 17.65 3.72 4.43
N PRO A 203 16.73 2.78 4.75
CA PRO A 203 16.85 1.91 5.93
C PRO A 203 17.83 0.75 5.69
N ASP A 204 19.12 1.03 5.50
CA ASP A 204 20.12 0.03 5.11
C ASP A 204 21.38 -0.04 6.00
N LEU A 205 21.47 0.74 7.08
CA LEU A 205 22.63 0.71 8.01
C LEU A 205 22.91 -0.66 8.62
N ARG A 206 21.94 -1.58 8.56
CA ARG A 206 22.00 -2.91 9.15
C ARG A 206 22.03 -4.05 8.13
N GLY A 207 22.46 -3.76 6.89
CA GLY A 207 22.85 -4.80 5.93
C GLY A 207 21.76 -5.20 4.93
N CYS A 208 21.08 -4.23 4.32
CA CYS A 208 20.21 -4.47 3.18
C CYS A 208 20.95 -4.17 1.88
N ASP A 209 21.14 -5.15 0.99
CA ASP A 209 21.87 -4.98 -0.28
C ASP A 209 20.97 -4.74 -1.50
N LEU A 210 19.67 -5.03 -1.37
CA LEU A 210 18.74 -4.99 -2.50
C LEU A 210 18.07 -3.61 -2.59
N ALA A 211 18.24 -2.93 -3.72
CA ALA A 211 17.73 -1.58 -3.93
C ALA A 211 16.21 -1.46 -3.68
N TYR A 212 15.41 -2.40 -4.21
CA TYR A 212 13.96 -2.39 -4.02
C TYR A 212 13.55 -2.58 -2.55
N GLN A 213 14.28 -3.40 -1.79
CA GLN A 213 14.04 -3.59 -0.36
C GLN A 213 14.27 -2.31 0.43
N ARG A 214 15.28 -1.52 0.05
CA ARG A 214 15.57 -0.21 0.66
C ARG A 214 14.46 0.80 0.38
N VAL A 215 14.05 0.93 -0.89
CA VAL A 215 13.01 1.88 -1.31
C VAL A 215 11.65 1.51 -0.70
N THR A 216 11.22 0.26 -0.84
CA THR A 216 9.97 -0.19 -0.24
C THR A 216 10.04 -0.15 1.29
N GLY A 217 11.19 -0.45 1.90
CA GLY A 217 11.39 -0.29 3.34
C GLY A 217 11.17 1.14 3.80
N LEU A 218 11.74 2.13 3.10
CA LEU A 218 11.51 3.54 3.40
C LEU A 218 10.03 3.89 3.29
N PHE A 219 9.38 3.50 2.20
CA PHE A 219 7.93 3.65 2.01
C PHE A 219 7.14 3.08 3.21
N LYS A 220 7.48 1.88 3.70
CA LYS A 220 6.80 1.28 4.86
C LYS A 220 7.01 2.07 6.14
N LEU A 221 8.21 2.59 6.36
CA LEU A 221 8.51 3.45 7.52
C LEU A 221 7.70 4.76 7.46
N MET A 222 7.48 5.33 6.27
CA MET A 222 6.73 6.58 6.12
C MET A 222 5.29 6.51 6.63
N PHE A 223 4.68 5.32 6.70
CA PHE A 223 3.37 5.14 7.36
C PHE A 223 3.39 5.39 8.86
N ALA A 224 4.55 5.41 9.51
CA ALA A 224 4.69 5.90 10.88
C ALA A 224 5.00 7.41 10.91
N TYR A 225 5.84 7.93 10.02
CA TYR A 225 6.27 9.33 10.04
C TYR A 225 5.16 10.31 9.65
N VAL A 226 4.50 10.07 8.51
CA VAL A 226 3.50 10.98 7.94
C VAL A 226 2.36 11.27 8.92
N PRO A 227 1.78 10.28 9.61
CA PRO A 227 0.68 10.56 10.53
C PRO A 227 1.05 11.37 11.78
N PHE A 228 2.33 11.47 12.13
CA PHE A 228 2.83 12.36 13.18
C PHE A 228 3.24 13.74 12.65
N GLY A 229 3.18 13.99 11.35
CA GLY A 229 3.75 15.19 10.75
C GLY A 229 5.28 15.27 10.91
N ARG A 230 5.95 14.14 11.10
CA ARG A 230 7.39 14.08 11.32
C ARG A 230 8.11 13.91 9.99
N ASP A 231 9.03 14.81 9.69
CA ASP A 231 9.87 14.69 8.49
C ASP A 231 10.87 13.54 8.62
N LEU A 232 11.20 12.92 7.48
CA LEU A 232 12.28 11.94 7.42
C LEU A 232 13.63 12.66 7.38
N PRO A 233 14.68 12.10 7.98
CA PRO A 233 16.02 12.69 7.87
C PRO A 233 16.58 12.53 6.45
N ASN A 234 17.26 13.56 5.96
CA ASN A 234 17.95 13.61 4.66
C ASN A 234 17.04 13.32 3.44
N PRO A 235 15.88 14.01 3.30
CA PRO A 235 14.93 13.73 2.23
C PRO A 235 15.52 13.93 0.82
N GLU A 236 16.45 14.87 0.63
CA GLU A 236 17.14 15.07 -0.65
C GLU A 236 17.96 13.83 -1.05
N LYS A 237 18.65 13.21 -0.08
CA LYS A 237 19.43 11.99 -0.31
C LYS A 237 18.54 10.80 -0.65
N ALA A 238 17.41 10.68 0.03
CA ALA A 238 16.42 9.66 -0.29
C ALA A 238 15.84 9.84 -1.70
N ILE A 239 15.52 11.07 -2.10
CA ILE A 239 15.06 11.39 -3.47
C ILE A 239 16.13 11.02 -4.50
N ASP A 240 17.38 11.45 -4.30
CA ASP A 240 18.49 11.14 -5.20
C ASP A 240 18.69 9.63 -5.35
N TYR A 241 18.62 8.88 -4.24
CA TYR A 241 18.75 7.43 -4.25
C TYR A 241 17.60 6.77 -5.02
N ILE A 242 16.34 7.11 -4.73
CA ILE A 242 15.18 6.50 -5.40
C ILE A 242 15.21 6.78 -6.91
N LEU A 243 15.54 8.01 -7.31
CA LEU A 243 15.66 8.34 -8.74
C LEU A 243 16.82 7.57 -9.40
N SER A 244 17.92 7.32 -8.69
CA SER A 244 19.08 6.60 -9.23
C SER A 244 18.83 5.12 -9.52
N VAL A 245 17.84 4.51 -8.84
CA VAL A 245 17.52 3.08 -9.05
C VAL A 245 16.47 2.88 -10.15
N GLN A 246 15.89 3.95 -10.68
CA GLN A 246 15.00 3.85 -11.83
C GLN A 246 15.76 3.36 -13.05
N ARG A 247 15.24 2.33 -13.69
CA ARG A 247 15.77 1.78 -14.93
C ARG A 247 15.43 2.69 -16.11
N GLU A 248 16.22 2.56 -17.18
CA GLU A 248 16.04 3.33 -18.41
C GLU A 248 14.67 3.07 -19.08
N ASP A 249 14.15 1.84 -18.96
CA ASP A 249 12.83 1.43 -19.46
C ASP A 249 11.66 1.89 -18.57
N GLY A 250 11.92 2.56 -17.45
CA GLY A 250 10.92 3.20 -16.60
C GLY A 250 10.62 2.62 -15.20
N PRO A 251 10.71 1.30 -14.94
CA PRO A 251 10.44 0.77 -13.60
C PRO A 251 11.59 1.03 -12.61
N PHE A 252 11.27 1.00 -11.32
CA PHE A 252 12.21 1.10 -10.20
C PHE A 252 12.66 -0.27 -9.64
N ASP A 253 12.08 -1.37 -10.13
CA ASP A 253 12.32 -2.72 -9.63
C ASP A 253 12.31 -3.80 -10.74
N ILE A 254 12.62 -5.05 -10.36
CA ILE A 254 12.85 -6.22 -11.22
C ILE A 254 11.60 -7.04 -11.58
N GLY A 255 10.38 -6.68 -11.19
CA GLY A 255 9.22 -7.39 -11.75
C GLY A 255 7.84 -7.26 -11.11
N GLY A 256 7.64 -6.40 -10.10
CA GLY A 256 6.34 -6.24 -9.44
C GLY A 256 5.83 -4.79 -9.44
N MET A 257 4.52 -4.63 -9.35
CA MET A 257 3.88 -3.31 -9.33
C MET A 257 4.03 -2.58 -8.00
N GLY A 258 4.17 -3.33 -6.89
CA GLY A 258 4.33 -2.77 -5.54
C GLY A 258 5.53 -1.83 -5.41
N PRO A 259 6.76 -2.29 -5.63
CA PRO A 259 7.96 -1.44 -5.48
C PRO A 259 7.98 -0.22 -6.39
N ASN A 260 7.35 -0.30 -7.57
CA ASN A 260 7.16 0.85 -8.46
C ASN A 260 6.23 1.91 -7.84
N GLY A 261 5.11 1.47 -7.28
CA GLY A 261 4.18 2.33 -6.55
C GLY A 261 4.79 2.92 -5.28
N ASP A 262 5.51 2.10 -4.51
CA ASP A 262 6.23 2.52 -3.29
C ASP A 262 7.23 3.64 -3.59
N ALA A 263 8.02 3.50 -4.67
CA ALA A 263 9.00 4.48 -5.09
C ALA A 263 8.38 5.84 -5.42
N ILE A 264 7.34 5.87 -6.25
CA ILE A 264 6.65 7.12 -6.63
C ILE A 264 5.94 7.75 -5.43
N TRP A 265 5.30 6.93 -4.60
CA TRP A 265 4.65 7.41 -3.37
C TRP A 265 5.67 8.07 -2.43
N ALA A 266 6.83 7.43 -2.23
CA ALA A 266 7.90 7.96 -1.40
C ALA A 266 8.47 9.26 -1.97
N LEU A 267 8.75 9.32 -3.28
CA LEU A 267 9.21 10.54 -3.96
C LEU A 267 8.25 11.70 -3.77
N LYS A 268 6.93 11.47 -3.91
CA LYS A 268 5.92 12.52 -3.71
C LYS A 268 5.97 13.08 -2.29
N HIS A 269 5.97 12.21 -1.28
CA HIS A 269 5.94 12.64 0.12
C HIS A 269 7.26 13.26 0.58
N LEU A 270 8.41 12.73 0.13
CA LEU A 270 9.72 13.34 0.39
C LEU A 270 9.82 14.72 -0.25
N SER A 271 9.28 14.89 -1.46
CA SER A 271 9.23 16.20 -2.10
C SER A 271 8.30 17.17 -1.38
N ASP A 272 7.23 16.71 -0.76
CA ASP A 272 6.32 17.57 0.01
C ASP A 272 6.95 18.05 1.33
N GLN A 273 7.95 17.34 1.87
CA GLN A 273 8.76 17.79 3.01
C GLN A 273 9.72 18.93 2.63
N LEU A 274 9.94 19.16 1.32
CA LEU A 274 10.92 20.11 0.79
C LEU A 274 10.22 21.31 0.14
N ASP A 275 10.31 22.47 0.78
CA ASP A 275 9.70 23.72 0.31
C ASP A 275 10.26 24.23 -1.04
N ASP A 276 11.41 23.75 -1.49
CA ASP A 276 12.15 24.27 -2.65
C ASP A 276 11.89 23.51 -3.96
N ARG A 277 10.98 22.53 -3.95
CA ARG A 277 10.68 21.65 -5.10
C ARG A 277 11.92 20.91 -5.63
N TYR A 278 12.82 20.51 -4.72
CA TYR A 278 14.01 19.72 -5.03
C TYR A 278 13.74 18.59 -6.03
N ARG A 279 14.47 18.56 -7.16
CA ARG A 279 14.36 17.55 -8.24
C ARG A 279 12.95 17.33 -8.81
N MET A 280 11.99 18.24 -8.63
CA MET A 280 10.59 18.03 -9.03
C MET A 280 10.41 17.68 -10.51
N SER A 281 11.19 18.29 -11.42
CA SER A 281 11.16 17.93 -12.85
C SER A 281 11.51 16.47 -13.09
N ASP A 282 12.50 15.96 -12.36
CA ASP A 282 13.03 14.63 -12.53
C ASP A 282 12.09 13.58 -11.94
N ILE A 283 11.39 13.93 -10.85
CA ILE A 283 10.31 13.12 -10.26
C ILE A 283 9.14 12.99 -11.26
N ILE A 284 8.71 14.11 -11.88
CA ILE A 284 7.65 14.10 -12.89
C ILE A 284 8.06 13.25 -14.09
N ASP A 285 9.28 13.42 -14.60
CA ASP A 285 9.77 12.65 -15.75
C ASP A 285 9.96 11.17 -15.41
N ALA A 286 10.39 10.85 -14.20
CA ALA A 286 10.44 9.48 -13.70
C ALA A 286 9.04 8.85 -13.67
N GLY A 287 8.04 9.55 -13.13
CA GLY A 287 6.66 9.08 -13.13
C GLY A 287 6.09 8.90 -14.54
N ARG A 288 6.39 9.78 -15.49
CA ARG A 288 5.99 9.63 -16.91
C ARG A 288 6.58 8.37 -17.55
N ARG A 289 7.86 8.07 -17.29
CA ARG A 289 8.50 6.84 -17.77
C ARG A 289 7.83 5.62 -17.17
N LEU A 290 7.59 5.63 -15.85
CA LEU A 290 6.91 4.53 -15.18
C LEU A 290 5.49 4.32 -15.74
N ASN A 291 4.69 5.38 -15.88
CA ASN A 291 3.32 5.26 -16.39
C ASN A 291 3.26 4.63 -17.78
N ARG A 292 4.20 4.99 -18.66
CA ARG A 292 4.33 4.34 -19.97
C ARG A 292 4.63 2.84 -19.82
N TYR A 293 5.62 2.51 -19.01
CA TYR A 293 5.99 1.12 -18.73
C TYR A 293 4.81 0.31 -18.18
N LEU A 294 4.03 0.86 -17.24
CA LEU A 294 2.87 0.19 -16.66
C LEU A 294 1.78 -0.05 -17.70
N ILE A 295 1.48 0.92 -18.57
CA ILE A 295 0.49 0.73 -19.64
C ILE A 295 0.93 -0.37 -20.62
N GLU A 296 2.21 -0.36 -21.00
CA GLU A 296 2.76 -1.29 -22.00
C GLU A 296 2.89 -2.72 -21.47
N ASN A 297 3.22 -2.88 -20.18
CA ASN A 297 3.59 -4.19 -19.62
C ASN A 297 2.58 -4.73 -18.61
N HIS A 298 1.90 -3.88 -17.84
CA HIS A 298 1.01 -4.31 -16.75
C HIS A 298 -0.48 -4.20 -17.08
N GLN A 299 -0.89 -3.33 -18.01
CA GLN A 299 -2.30 -3.29 -18.42
C GLN A 299 -2.68 -4.59 -19.13
N LYS A 300 -3.90 -5.06 -18.89
CA LYS A 300 -4.43 -6.32 -19.44
C LYS A 300 -5.61 -6.05 -20.38
N PRO A 301 -5.98 -7.01 -21.24
CA PRO A 301 -7.06 -6.81 -22.22
C PRO A 301 -8.42 -6.50 -21.59
N ASP A 302 -8.64 -6.86 -20.33
CA ASP A 302 -9.84 -6.56 -19.55
C ASP A 302 -9.90 -5.12 -19.01
N GLY A 303 -8.84 -4.32 -19.23
CA GLY A 303 -8.73 -2.92 -18.84
C GLY A 303 -8.04 -2.68 -17.50
N GLY A 304 -7.97 -3.71 -16.64
CA GLY A 304 -7.26 -3.68 -15.37
C GLY A 304 -5.75 -3.78 -15.54
N PHE A 305 -5.03 -3.69 -14.43
CA PHE A 305 -3.59 -3.93 -14.38
C PHE A 305 -3.30 -5.11 -13.46
N SER A 306 -2.31 -5.92 -13.82
CA SER A 306 -1.85 -7.01 -12.97
C SER A 306 -0.58 -6.64 -12.20
N TYR A 307 -0.42 -7.23 -11.02
CA TYR A 307 0.75 -7.02 -10.18
C TYR A 307 2.06 -7.43 -10.90
N ASN A 308 2.05 -8.56 -11.62
CA ASN A 308 3.16 -8.98 -12.46
C ASN A 308 2.88 -8.61 -13.93
N PRO A 309 3.90 -8.41 -14.79
CA PRO A 309 3.67 -8.04 -16.20
C PRO A 309 2.83 -9.05 -16.98
N ASP A 310 3.04 -10.35 -16.79
CA ASP A 310 2.41 -11.34 -17.67
C ASP A 310 1.06 -11.84 -17.16
N VAL A 311 0.89 -11.90 -15.84
CA VAL A 311 -0.24 -12.56 -15.17
C VAL A 311 -0.66 -11.87 -13.88
N CYS A 312 -1.92 -12.04 -13.50
CA CYS A 312 -2.46 -11.63 -12.21
C CYS A 312 -1.75 -12.31 -11.06
N TRP A 313 -1.90 -11.75 -9.88
CA TRP A 313 -1.34 -12.33 -8.67
C TRP A 313 -2.11 -13.59 -8.25
N GLU A 314 -1.44 -14.74 -8.18
CA GLU A 314 -2.04 -15.98 -7.66
C GLU A 314 -2.24 -15.93 -6.13
N THR A 315 -1.29 -15.30 -5.43
CA THR A 315 -1.24 -15.29 -3.97
C THR A 315 -1.01 -13.89 -3.46
N HIS A 316 -1.98 -13.33 -2.74
CA HIS A 316 -1.85 -12.03 -2.08
C HIS A 316 -1.71 -12.22 -0.58
N ASN A 317 -0.67 -11.64 0.04
CA ASN A 317 -0.35 -11.83 1.47
C ASN A 317 -0.36 -13.30 1.92
N THR A 318 0.21 -14.21 1.13
CA THR A 318 0.20 -15.68 1.36
C THR A 318 -1.15 -16.37 1.26
N ILE A 319 -2.23 -15.65 0.90
CA ILE A 319 -3.55 -16.22 0.62
C ILE A 319 -3.72 -16.47 -0.88
N LYS A 320 -4.13 -17.68 -1.27
CA LYS A 320 -4.47 -17.97 -2.66
C LYS A 320 -5.78 -17.26 -3.04
N VAL A 321 -5.73 -16.48 -4.13
CA VAL A 321 -6.86 -15.64 -4.57
C VAL A 321 -7.34 -15.95 -6.00
N ALA A 322 -6.44 -16.40 -6.86
CA ALA A 322 -6.75 -16.77 -8.24
C ALA A 322 -5.71 -17.76 -8.78
N ASP A 323 -5.93 -18.34 -9.96
CA ASP A 323 -4.87 -18.98 -10.73
C ASP A 323 -4.12 -17.93 -11.57
N LEU A 324 -2.88 -18.21 -11.97
CA LEU A 324 -2.08 -17.31 -12.81
C LEU A 324 -2.71 -17.15 -14.19
N LEU A 325 -3.31 -16.00 -14.45
CA LEU A 325 -4.07 -15.70 -15.67
C LEU A 325 -3.68 -14.31 -16.22
N PRO A 326 -3.73 -14.08 -17.55
CA PRO A 326 -3.42 -12.79 -18.15
C PRO A 326 -4.59 -11.79 -18.00
N GLN A 327 -4.97 -11.49 -16.76
CA GLN A 327 -6.08 -10.60 -16.36
C GLN A 327 -5.60 -9.57 -15.34
N GLY A 328 -6.34 -8.48 -15.16
CA GLY A 328 -6.07 -7.50 -14.11
C GLY A 328 -6.37 -8.05 -12.71
N ASP A 329 -5.72 -7.47 -11.69
CA ASP A 329 -6.02 -7.73 -10.27
C ASP A 329 -6.13 -6.42 -9.47
N PRO A 330 -6.79 -6.42 -8.29
CA PRO A 330 -7.02 -5.20 -7.52
C PRO A 330 -5.74 -4.51 -7.06
N VAL A 331 -4.68 -5.27 -6.75
CA VAL A 331 -3.46 -4.68 -6.21
C VAL A 331 -2.67 -4.00 -7.32
N GLY A 332 -2.51 -4.67 -8.47
CA GLY A 332 -1.91 -4.06 -9.66
C GLY A 332 -2.69 -2.82 -10.09
N THR A 333 -4.01 -2.94 -10.21
CA THR A 333 -4.87 -1.82 -10.64
C THR A 333 -4.81 -0.63 -9.67
N LEU A 334 -4.82 -0.88 -8.36
CA LEU A 334 -4.64 0.18 -7.36
C LEU A 334 -3.29 0.90 -7.54
N TRP A 335 -2.19 0.15 -7.62
CA TRP A 335 -0.87 0.76 -7.74
C TRP A 335 -0.70 1.55 -9.05
N ALA A 336 -1.30 1.08 -10.15
CA ALA A 336 -1.34 1.81 -11.42
C ALA A 336 -2.01 3.16 -11.22
N SER A 337 -3.22 3.14 -10.64
CA SER A 337 -4.00 4.36 -10.42
C SER A 337 -3.23 5.39 -9.59
N TRP A 338 -2.47 4.94 -8.59
CA TRP A 338 -1.63 5.80 -7.77
C TRP A 338 -0.49 6.42 -8.58
N CYS A 339 0.24 5.61 -9.36
CA CYS A 339 1.34 6.08 -10.19
C CYS A 339 0.87 7.13 -11.23
N PHE A 340 -0.30 6.90 -11.83
CA PHE A 340 -0.87 7.86 -12.76
C PHE A 340 -1.22 9.18 -12.07
N ARG A 341 -1.89 9.11 -10.90
CA ARG A 341 -2.28 10.29 -10.13
C ARG A 341 -1.09 11.19 -9.78
N CYS A 342 0.03 10.62 -9.33
CA CYS A 342 1.23 11.37 -8.93
C CYS A 342 1.89 12.21 -10.04
N VAL A 343 1.59 11.92 -11.31
CA VAL A 343 2.15 12.65 -12.45
C VAL A 343 1.23 13.77 -12.93
N HIS A 344 -0.05 13.68 -12.58
CA HIS A 344 -1.11 14.58 -13.06
C HIS A 344 -1.58 15.61 -12.03
N GLU A 345 -1.25 15.43 -10.76
CA GLU A 345 -1.41 16.40 -9.66
C GLU A 345 -0.10 17.13 -9.38
#